data_AF-A0A1H9RF55-F1
#
_entry.id   AF-A0A1H9RF55-F1
#
_cell.length_a   1.000
_cell.length_b   1.000
_cell.length_c   1.000
_cell.angle_alpha   90.00
_cell.angle_beta   90.00
_cell.angle_gamma   90.00
#
_symmetry.space_group_name_H-M   'P 1'
#
loop_
_entity.id
_entity.type
_entity.pdbx_description
1 polymer ?
#
loop_
_entity_poly.entity_id
_entity_poly.type
_entity_poly.pdbx_seq_one_letter_code
_entity_poly.pdbx_strand_id
1 'polypeptide(L)'
;MKNRFGLRFEKYHEPQEIKLSDNNNKDNNKVIVSDNEVNSREATREKLLKAQYIEYQKKVELFREQVQILRDEKAKFISEKEKFEDEKRSFELFKNKIDNIKKQVETEINSLEKQRKDMVEVFKEIEKEKRNLKFQVEKLEKEKEVLKKQKEDFEREKREQKTNNNFLEKKLKSQESLFENKFRILETELQNLAVQKEKLEKQKAFYKQVSMFDERKEPARIEENIINAEMFFIGVGTKDSAKKRYKDLIKIYHPDNIAGSKEMLQEINKEYENLIRRFGE
;
A
#
# COMPACT_ATOMS: atom_id res chain seq x y z
N MET A 1 17.46 61.96 -46.26
CA MET A 1 18.41 62.78 -47.04
C MET A 1 17.76 63.11 -48.38
N LYS A 2 17.39 64.38 -48.61
CA LYS A 2 16.72 64.83 -49.85
C LYS A 2 17.79 65.39 -50.80
N ASN A 3 18.12 64.66 -51.87
CA ASN A 3 18.98 65.15 -52.94
C ASN A 3 18.17 66.04 -53.90
N ARG A 4 18.49 67.34 -53.91
CA ARG A 4 18.03 68.34 -54.87
C ARG A 4 19.04 68.38 -56.02
N PHE A 5 18.70 67.83 -57.18
CA PHE A 5 19.42 68.11 -58.43
C PHE A 5 18.65 69.17 -59.21
N GLY A 6 19.03 70.43 -59.00
CA GLY A 6 18.58 71.55 -59.82
C GLY A 6 19.47 71.66 -61.06
N LEU A 7 18.92 71.33 -62.22
CA LEU A 7 19.55 71.59 -63.51
C LEU A 7 19.42 73.10 -63.80
N ARG A 8 20.57 73.79 -63.91
CA ARG A 8 20.67 75.19 -64.39
C ARG A 8 20.33 75.22 -65.88
N PHE A 9 19.34 76.03 -66.25
CA PHE A 9 19.12 76.45 -67.63
C PHE A 9 20.11 77.57 -67.96
N GLU A 10 21.12 77.28 -68.78
CA GLU A 10 21.94 78.30 -69.43
C GLU A 10 21.11 79.00 -70.52
N LYS A 11 21.17 80.33 -70.50
CA LYS A 11 20.40 81.22 -71.37
C LYS A 11 20.88 81.08 -72.82
N TYR A 12 19.93 80.91 -73.73
CA TYR A 12 20.13 81.05 -75.17
C TYR A 12 20.63 82.47 -75.49
N HIS A 13 21.76 82.57 -76.18
CA HIS A 13 22.21 83.79 -76.83
C HIS A 13 21.66 83.83 -78.27
N GLU A 14 20.84 84.84 -78.55
CA GLU A 14 20.37 85.24 -79.88
C GLU A 14 21.53 85.72 -80.77
N PRO A 15 21.64 85.29 -82.05
CA PRO A 15 22.59 85.87 -82.98
C PRO A 15 22.01 87.08 -83.77
N GLN A 16 22.61 88.24 -83.47
CA GLN A 16 23.05 89.33 -84.38
C GLN A 16 22.03 90.19 -85.17
N GLU A 17 22.15 91.51 -84.98
CA GLU A 17 21.99 92.51 -86.06
C GLU A 17 23.34 93.19 -86.32
N ILE A 18 24.00 92.82 -87.43
CA ILE A 18 25.11 93.60 -87.99
C ILE A 18 24.48 94.63 -88.94
N LYS A 19 24.51 95.90 -88.53
CA LYS A 19 24.10 97.05 -89.34
C LYS A 19 25.10 97.23 -90.49
N LEU A 20 24.63 97.04 -91.73
CA LEU A 20 25.29 97.50 -92.93
C LEU A 20 25.18 99.02 -93.01
N SER A 21 26.32 99.69 -93.02
CA SER A 21 26.47 101.14 -93.22
C SER A 21 26.44 101.48 -94.72
N ASP A 22 25.39 102.15 -95.16
CA ASP A 22 25.34 102.82 -96.46
C ASP A 22 26.00 104.21 -96.36
N ASN A 23 27.28 104.29 -96.74
CA ASN A 23 27.94 105.56 -97.06
C ASN A 23 27.76 105.84 -98.56
N ASN A 24 26.83 106.75 -98.88
CA ASN A 24 26.64 107.33 -100.20
C ASN A 24 27.48 108.60 -100.36
N ASN A 25 28.20 108.67 -101.49
CA ASN A 25 28.65 109.89 -102.20
C ASN A 25 29.66 110.80 -101.49
N LYS A 26 30.66 111.41 -102.15
CA LYS A 26 30.95 111.59 -103.58
C LYS A 26 32.38 112.12 -103.73
N ASP A 27 32.83 112.14 -104.98
CA ASP A 27 33.86 113.01 -105.57
C ASP A 27 35.28 112.47 -105.76
N ASN A 28 35.47 112.04 -107.02
CA ASN A 28 36.49 112.51 -107.96
C ASN A 28 37.94 112.09 -107.71
N ASN A 29 38.37 111.03 -108.40
CA ASN A 29 39.38 111.25 -109.45
C ASN A 29 39.40 110.17 -110.54
N LYS A 30 39.59 110.70 -111.74
CA LYS A 30 39.46 110.09 -113.07
C LYS A 30 40.69 109.24 -113.38
N VAL A 31 40.50 107.93 -113.58
CA VAL A 31 41.49 107.09 -114.29
C VAL A 31 40.74 106.21 -115.28
N ILE A 32 41.03 106.48 -116.55
CA ILE A 32 40.54 105.76 -117.73
C ILE A 32 41.13 104.35 -117.68
N VAL A 33 40.27 103.33 -117.60
CA VAL A 33 40.68 101.92 -117.72
C VAL A 33 39.74 101.24 -118.71
N SER A 34 40.33 100.66 -119.75
CA SER A 34 39.69 100.09 -120.94
C SER A 34 38.69 98.96 -120.65
N ASP A 35 37.64 98.87 -121.47
CA ASP A 35 36.50 97.94 -121.38
C ASP A 35 36.83 96.43 -121.36
N ASN A 36 38.09 96.04 -121.63
CA ASN A 36 38.56 94.64 -121.51
C ASN A 36 38.90 94.21 -120.06
N GLU A 37 39.14 95.14 -119.13
CA GLU A 37 39.42 94.79 -117.72
C GLU A 37 38.16 94.63 -116.87
N VAL A 38 37.06 95.32 -117.21
CA VAL A 38 35.78 95.27 -116.48
C VAL A 38 35.12 93.91 -116.69
N ASN A 39 35.14 93.38 -117.91
CA ASN A 39 34.58 92.07 -118.27
C ASN A 39 35.35 90.90 -117.59
N SER A 40 36.67 91.06 -117.41
CA SER A 40 37.52 90.11 -116.67
C SER A 40 37.28 90.15 -115.15
N ARG A 41 37.10 91.36 -114.58
CA ARG A 41 36.80 91.58 -113.16
C ARG A 41 35.39 91.12 -112.77
N GLU A 42 34.40 91.30 -113.64
CA GLU A 42 33.05 90.78 -113.44
C GLU A 42 33.00 89.25 -113.52
N ALA A 43 33.69 88.64 -114.49
CA ALA A 43 33.81 87.18 -114.58
C ALA A 43 34.54 86.56 -113.39
N THR A 44 35.54 87.23 -112.82
CA THR A 44 36.22 86.77 -111.58
C THR A 44 35.34 86.94 -110.34
N ARG A 45 34.56 88.03 -110.25
CA ARG A 45 33.58 88.24 -109.18
C ARG A 45 32.46 87.21 -109.22
N GLU A 46 31.96 86.86 -110.41
CA GLU A 46 30.93 85.82 -110.59
C GLU A 46 31.45 84.43 -110.21
N LYS A 47 32.71 84.10 -110.57
CA LYS A 47 33.38 82.86 -110.14
C LYS A 47 33.54 82.79 -108.61
N LEU A 48 33.91 83.90 -107.97
CA LEU A 48 34.04 83.99 -106.52
C LEU A 48 32.68 83.81 -105.81
N LEU A 49 31.63 84.44 -106.34
CA LEU A 49 30.27 84.33 -105.80
C LEU A 49 29.71 82.90 -105.94
N LYS A 50 29.97 82.24 -107.09
CA LYS A 50 29.64 80.82 -107.29
C LYS A 50 30.40 79.91 -106.34
N ALA A 51 31.69 80.15 -106.10
CA ALA A 51 32.48 79.39 -105.14
C ALA A 51 31.96 79.57 -103.70
N GLN A 52 31.63 80.81 -103.30
CA GLN A 52 31.00 81.09 -102.00
C GLN A 52 29.63 80.42 -101.86
N TYR A 53 28.82 80.41 -102.92
CA TYR A 53 27.53 79.72 -102.93
C TYR A 53 27.69 78.21 -102.76
N ILE A 54 28.67 77.60 -103.42
CA ILE A 54 29.00 76.17 -103.27
C ILE A 54 29.48 75.87 -101.84
N GLU A 55 30.33 76.71 -101.24
CA GLU A 55 30.73 76.54 -99.84
C GLU A 55 29.56 76.68 -98.86
N TYR A 56 28.67 77.64 -99.11
CA TYR A 56 27.45 77.79 -98.31
C TYR A 56 26.55 76.56 -98.42
N GLN A 57 26.36 76.02 -99.63
CA GLN A 57 25.60 74.79 -99.83
C GLN A 57 26.20 73.61 -99.06
N LYS A 58 27.53 73.42 -99.12
CA LYS A 58 28.24 72.41 -98.33
C LYS A 58 28.02 72.58 -96.83
N LYS A 59 28.07 73.82 -96.33
CA LYS A 59 27.84 74.13 -94.90
C LYS A 59 26.40 73.83 -94.49
N VAL A 60 25.43 74.11 -95.35
CA VAL A 60 24.01 73.76 -95.14
C VAL A 60 23.81 72.25 -95.13
N GLU A 61 24.46 71.50 -96.02
CA GLU A 61 24.41 70.04 -96.05
C GLU A 61 25.02 69.43 -94.77
N LEU A 62 26.20 69.88 -94.36
CA LEU A 62 26.83 69.46 -93.09
C LEU A 62 25.93 69.78 -91.88
N PHE A 63 25.27 70.93 -91.86
CA PHE A 63 24.34 71.28 -90.80
C PHE A 63 23.09 70.38 -90.81
N ARG A 64 22.57 70.02 -91.99
CA ARG A 64 21.47 69.07 -92.13
C ARG A 64 21.86 67.68 -91.61
N GLU A 65 23.06 67.21 -91.92
CA GLU A 65 23.60 65.95 -91.40
C GLU A 65 23.71 65.96 -89.87
N GLN A 66 24.25 67.02 -89.28
CA GLN A 66 24.32 67.18 -87.82
C GLN A 66 22.93 67.17 -87.17
N VAL A 67 21.96 67.88 -87.75
CA VAL A 67 20.57 67.86 -87.27
C VAL A 67 19.97 66.45 -87.37
N GLN A 68 20.31 65.69 -88.40
CA GLN A 68 19.82 64.31 -88.55
C GLN A 68 20.44 63.38 -87.50
N ILE A 69 21.75 63.47 -87.25
CA ILE A 69 22.42 62.71 -86.18
C ILE A 69 21.76 62.99 -84.83
N LEU A 70 21.54 64.27 -84.50
CA LEU A 70 20.88 64.67 -83.25
C LEU A 70 19.43 64.15 -83.15
N ARG A 71 18.70 64.05 -84.27
CA ARG A 71 17.36 63.45 -84.30
C ARG A 71 17.42 61.94 -84.02
N ASP A 72 18.37 61.25 -84.62
CA ASP A 72 18.54 59.80 -84.43
C ASP A 72 18.98 59.48 -83.00
N GLU A 73 19.90 60.27 -82.43
CA GLU A 73 20.29 60.18 -81.01
C GLU A 73 19.10 60.46 -80.09
N LYS A 74 18.32 61.52 -80.36
CA LYS A 74 17.10 61.81 -79.61
C LYS A 74 16.11 60.64 -79.67
N ALA A 75 15.95 59.99 -80.83
CA ALA A 75 15.09 58.82 -80.96
C ALA A 75 15.59 57.63 -80.13
N LYS A 76 16.91 57.37 -80.11
CA LYS A 76 17.53 56.35 -79.25
C LYS A 76 17.29 56.62 -77.77
N PHE A 77 17.51 57.86 -77.32
CA PHE A 77 17.25 58.27 -75.93
C PHE A 77 15.78 58.09 -75.53
N ILE A 78 14.84 58.39 -76.43
CA ILE A 78 13.41 58.17 -76.17
C ILE A 78 13.13 56.67 -75.97
N SER A 79 13.65 55.81 -76.85
CA SER A 79 13.46 54.35 -76.74
C SER A 79 14.09 53.78 -75.45
N GLU A 80 15.28 54.23 -75.07
CA GLU A 80 15.91 53.82 -73.82
C GLU A 80 15.11 54.29 -72.61
N LYS A 81 14.62 55.53 -72.62
CA LYS A 81 13.76 56.06 -71.56
C LYS A 81 12.48 55.23 -71.39
N GLU A 82 11.86 54.80 -72.49
CA GLU A 82 10.68 53.92 -72.44
C GLU A 82 11.01 52.57 -71.79
N LYS A 83 12.12 51.93 -72.18
CA LYS A 83 12.58 50.68 -71.55
C LYS A 83 12.80 50.84 -70.04
N PHE A 84 13.45 51.92 -69.61
CA PHE A 84 13.65 52.21 -68.19
C PHE A 84 12.33 52.42 -67.43
N GLU A 85 11.35 53.09 -68.02
CA GLU A 85 10.03 53.25 -67.40
C GLU A 85 9.28 51.90 -67.28
N ASP A 86 9.41 51.01 -68.26
CA ASP A 86 8.83 49.66 -68.17
C ASP A 86 9.53 48.79 -67.11
N GLU A 87 10.86 48.85 -67.02
CA GLU A 87 11.62 48.20 -65.95
C GLU A 87 11.19 48.72 -64.58
N LYS A 88 11.01 50.04 -64.44
CA LYS A 88 10.53 50.67 -63.20
C LYS A 88 9.13 50.21 -62.83
N ARG A 89 8.22 50.08 -63.79
CA ARG A 89 6.87 49.51 -63.57
C ARG A 89 6.95 48.06 -63.10
N SER A 90 7.81 47.25 -63.72
CA SER A 90 8.04 45.85 -63.33
C SER A 90 8.59 45.76 -61.90
N PHE A 91 9.55 46.62 -61.55
CA PHE A 91 10.11 46.68 -60.20
C PHE A 91 9.05 47.05 -59.16
N GLU A 92 8.15 48.00 -59.46
CA GLU A 92 7.08 48.37 -58.53
C GLU A 92 6.10 47.21 -58.30
N LEU A 93 5.77 46.44 -59.34
CA LEU A 93 4.97 45.22 -59.21
C LEU A 93 5.68 44.17 -58.35
N PHE A 94 6.99 43.99 -58.54
CA PHE A 94 7.79 43.05 -57.74
C PHE A 94 7.83 43.47 -56.27
N LYS A 95 8.03 44.76 -56.00
CA LYS A 95 8.02 45.33 -54.65
C LYS A 95 6.68 45.09 -53.95
N ASN A 96 5.56 45.34 -54.64
CA ASN A 96 4.23 45.06 -54.09
C ASN A 96 4.01 43.57 -53.78
N LYS A 97 4.54 42.66 -54.62
CA LYS A 97 4.51 41.22 -54.35
C LYS A 97 5.31 40.86 -53.10
N ILE A 98 6.51 41.41 -52.93
CA ILE A 98 7.32 41.24 -51.73
C ILE A 98 6.57 41.73 -50.49
N ASP A 99 5.96 42.90 -50.56
CA ASP A 99 5.23 43.47 -49.41
C ASP A 99 4.05 42.59 -48.99
N ASN A 100 3.34 41.99 -49.95
CA ASN A 100 2.27 41.04 -49.66
C ASN A 100 2.79 39.75 -49.01
N ILE A 101 3.86 39.16 -49.56
CA ILE A 101 4.48 37.97 -48.97
C ILE A 101 4.96 38.25 -47.55
N LYS A 102 5.59 39.41 -47.34
CA LYS A 102 6.07 39.83 -46.02
C LYS A 102 4.92 39.90 -45.01
N LYS A 103 3.78 40.49 -45.39
CA LYS A 103 2.58 40.53 -44.53
C LYS A 103 2.04 39.14 -44.22
N GLN A 104 1.98 38.25 -45.21
CA GLN A 104 1.54 36.86 -45.00
C GLN A 104 2.44 36.13 -44.01
N VAL A 105 3.76 36.18 -44.21
CA VAL A 105 4.74 35.57 -43.30
C VAL A 105 4.61 36.14 -41.88
N GLU A 106 4.41 37.45 -41.74
CA GLU A 106 4.24 38.09 -40.43
C GLU A 106 2.97 37.60 -39.72
N THR A 107 1.86 37.42 -40.45
CA THR A 107 0.64 36.83 -39.87
C THR A 107 0.82 35.37 -39.46
N GLU A 108 1.51 34.57 -40.27
CA GLU A 108 1.81 33.17 -39.95
C GLU A 108 2.69 33.05 -38.71
N ILE A 109 3.78 33.83 -38.63
CA ILE A 109 4.67 33.88 -37.47
C ILE A 109 3.88 34.19 -36.20
N ASN A 110 3.05 35.22 -36.22
CA ASN A 110 2.24 35.60 -35.05
C ASN A 110 1.27 34.48 -34.62
N SER A 111 0.67 33.78 -35.58
CA SER A 111 -0.21 32.65 -35.30
C SER A 111 0.54 31.47 -34.66
N LEU A 112 1.71 31.13 -35.20
CA LEU A 112 2.56 30.05 -34.69
C LEU A 112 3.14 30.38 -33.31
N GLU A 113 3.49 31.65 -33.07
CA GLU A 113 3.94 32.09 -31.74
C GLU A 113 2.85 31.95 -30.69
N LYS A 114 1.60 32.25 -31.03
CA LYS A 114 0.46 32.03 -30.14
C LYS A 114 0.30 30.54 -29.83
N GLN A 115 0.26 29.69 -30.85
CA GLN A 115 0.19 28.23 -30.66
C GLN A 115 1.35 27.68 -29.82
N ARG A 116 2.57 28.18 -30.01
CA ARG A 116 3.74 27.80 -29.21
C ARG A 116 3.54 28.15 -27.73
N LYS A 117 2.98 29.33 -27.42
CA LYS A 117 2.71 29.75 -26.03
C LYS A 117 1.67 28.84 -25.39
N ASP A 118 0.56 28.58 -26.07
CA ASP A 118 -0.51 27.69 -25.57
C ASP A 118 0.04 26.27 -25.31
N MET A 119 0.85 25.74 -26.22
CA MET A 119 1.49 24.43 -26.07
C MET A 119 2.44 24.37 -24.86
N VAL A 120 3.18 25.45 -24.59
CA VAL A 120 4.07 25.54 -23.41
C VAL A 120 3.26 25.55 -22.11
N GLU A 121 2.09 26.17 -22.08
CA GLU A 121 1.21 26.15 -20.90
C GLU A 121 0.67 24.74 -20.64
N VAL A 122 0.13 24.08 -21.67
CA VAL A 122 -0.33 22.69 -21.56
C VAL A 122 0.80 21.76 -21.10
N PHE A 123 2.01 21.94 -21.63
CA PHE A 123 3.15 21.13 -21.22
C PHE A 123 3.48 21.30 -19.72
N LYS A 124 3.41 22.53 -19.19
CA LYS A 124 3.60 22.78 -17.75
C LYS A 124 2.53 22.09 -16.90
N GLU A 125 1.29 22.03 -17.36
CA GLU A 125 0.20 21.34 -16.65
C GLU A 125 0.44 19.83 -16.63
N ILE A 126 0.76 19.24 -17.78
CA ILE A 126 1.12 17.82 -17.89
C ILE A 126 2.29 17.47 -16.97
N GLU A 127 3.31 18.31 -16.89
CA GLU A 127 4.44 18.08 -15.98
C GLU A 127 4.02 18.09 -14.50
N LYS A 128 3.10 18.98 -14.10
CA LYS A 128 2.57 19.01 -12.74
C LYS A 128 1.77 17.75 -12.44
N GLU A 129 0.88 17.34 -13.35
CA GLU A 129 0.09 16.12 -13.20
C GLU A 129 0.97 14.87 -13.11
N LYS A 130 2.00 14.79 -13.96
CA LYS A 130 2.98 13.69 -13.92
C LYS A 130 3.67 13.58 -12.56
N ARG A 131 4.05 14.71 -11.96
CA ARG A 131 4.64 14.74 -10.61
C ARG A 131 3.65 14.27 -9.54
N ASN A 132 2.40 14.72 -9.63
CA ASN A 132 1.34 14.31 -8.71
C ASN A 132 1.06 12.80 -8.80
N LEU A 133 0.91 12.27 -10.01
CA LEU A 133 0.73 10.83 -10.24
C LEU A 133 1.90 10.02 -9.70
N LYS A 134 3.14 10.49 -9.91
CA LYS A 134 4.33 9.83 -9.36
C LYS A 134 4.27 9.75 -7.83
N PHE A 135 3.87 10.83 -7.17
CA PHE A 135 3.71 10.85 -5.71
C PHE A 135 2.61 9.88 -5.23
N GLN A 136 1.48 9.82 -5.93
CA GLN A 136 0.41 8.88 -5.61
C GLN A 136 0.84 7.42 -5.75
N VAL A 137 1.58 7.09 -6.82
CA VAL A 137 2.13 5.74 -7.03
C VAL A 137 3.07 5.36 -5.88
N GLU A 138 4.00 6.24 -5.50
CA GLU A 138 4.92 5.98 -4.39
C GLU A 138 4.19 5.78 -3.06
N LYS A 139 3.13 6.56 -2.80
CA LYS A 139 2.29 6.42 -1.61
C LYS A 139 1.59 5.05 -1.59
N LEU A 140 0.98 4.66 -2.71
CA LEU A 140 0.28 3.37 -2.84
C LEU A 140 1.25 2.18 -2.70
N GLU A 141 2.47 2.30 -3.21
CA GLU A 141 3.50 1.27 -3.03
C GLU A 141 3.85 1.07 -1.56
N LYS A 142 4.00 2.16 -0.80
CA LYS A 142 4.25 2.08 0.66
C LYS A 142 3.07 1.45 1.39
N GLU A 143 1.84 1.85 1.08
CA GLU A 143 0.63 1.27 1.67
C GLU A 143 0.52 -0.23 1.36
N LYS A 144 0.82 -0.64 0.12
CA LYS A 144 0.82 -2.04 -0.29
C LYS A 144 1.84 -2.88 0.47
N GLU A 145 3.06 -2.37 0.69
CA GLU A 145 4.08 -3.06 1.49
C GLU A 145 3.67 -3.20 2.96
N VAL A 146 3.04 -2.17 3.55
CA VAL A 146 2.49 -2.25 4.91
C VAL A 146 1.39 -3.30 5.00
N LEU A 147 0.44 -3.30 4.06
CA LEU A 147 -0.65 -4.28 4.01
C LEU A 147 -0.12 -5.70 3.83
N LYS A 148 0.94 -5.88 3.03
CA LYS A 148 1.59 -7.17 2.84
C LYS A 148 2.16 -7.72 4.16
N LYS A 149 2.88 -6.89 4.91
CA LYS A 149 3.40 -7.27 6.24
C LYS A 149 2.28 -7.60 7.22
N GLN A 150 1.25 -6.76 7.29
CA GLN A 150 0.08 -7.02 8.14
C GLN A 150 -0.61 -8.34 7.80
N LYS A 151 -0.71 -8.68 6.50
CA LYS A 151 -1.26 -9.97 6.07
C LYS A 151 -0.38 -11.14 6.51
N GLU A 152 0.93 -11.03 6.37
CA GLU A 152 1.89 -12.07 6.80
C GLU A 152 1.83 -12.30 8.32
N ASP A 153 1.75 -11.22 9.11
CA ASP A 153 1.63 -11.28 10.56
C ASP A 153 0.29 -11.90 10.99
N PHE A 154 -0.81 -11.49 10.36
CA PHE A 154 -2.13 -12.07 10.62
C PHE A 154 -2.17 -13.56 10.27
N GLU A 155 -1.56 -13.98 9.16
CA GLU A 155 -1.47 -15.40 8.81
C GLU A 155 -0.63 -16.19 9.82
N ARG A 156 0.45 -15.60 10.36
CA ARG A 156 1.26 -16.20 11.42
C ARG A 156 0.46 -16.39 12.69
N GLU A 157 -0.18 -15.34 13.18
CA GLU A 157 -1.03 -15.37 14.38
C GLU A 157 -2.15 -16.40 14.22
N LYS A 158 -2.81 -16.45 13.06
CA LYS A 158 -3.85 -17.45 12.77
C LYS A 158 -3.32 -18.89 12.83
N ARG A 159 -2.09 -19.15 12.36
CA ARG A 159 -1.47 -20.48 12.46
C ARG A 159 -1.16 -20.84 13.91
N GLU A 160 -0.61 -19.91 14.68
CA GLU A 160 -0.29 -20.10 16.10
C GLU A 160 -1.55 -20.31 16.95
N GLN A 161 -2.60 -19.55 16.70
CA GLN A 161 -3.87 -19.73 17.37
C GLN A 161 -4.49 -21.09 17.05
N LYS A 162 -4.39 -21.54 15.79
CA LYS A 162 -4.86 -22.88 15.39
C LYS A 162 -4.09 -23.99 16.09
N THR A 163 -2.76 -23.89 16.20
CA THR A 163 -1.96 -24.91 16.90
C THR A 163 -2.26 -24.91 18.40
N ASN A 164 -2.41 -23.74 19.02
CA ASN A 164 -2.76 -23.62 20.42
C ASN A 164 -4.16 -24.20 20.72
N ASN A 165 -5.16 -23.90 19.88
CA ASN A 165 -6.50 -24.45 20.02
C ASN A 165 -6.49 -25.98 19.92
N ASN A 166 -5.79 -26.54 18.92
CA ASN A 166 -5.66 -27.99 18.78
C ASN A 166 -4.98 -28.63 20.01
N PHE A 167 -4.00 -27.94 20.61
CA PHE A 167 -3.35 -28.42 21.83
C PHE A 167 -4.31 -28.39 23.03
N LEU A 168 -5.03 -27.29 23.23
CA LEU A 168 -6.02 -27.15 24.30
C LEU A 168 -7.16 -28.16 24.15
N GLU A 169 -7.64 -28.41 22.94
CA GLU A 169 -8.67 -29.40 22.64
C GLU A 169 -8.21 -30.82 23.01
N LYS A 170 -6.98 -31.20 22.65
CA LYS A 170 -6.40 -32.49 23.07
C LYS A 170 -6.27 -32.60 24.59
N LYS A 171 -5.84 -31.52 25.25
CA LYS A 171 -5.71 -31.47 26.71
C LYS A 171 -7.08 -31.62 27.39
N LEU A 172 -8.09 -30.93 26.87
CA LEU A 172 -9.47 -31.01 27.36
C LEU A 172 -10.01 -32.43 27.23
N LYS A 173 -9.90 -33.04 26.04
CA LYS A 173 -10.34 -34.42 25.80
C LYS A 173 -9.67 -35.43 26.73
N SER A 174 -8.37 -35.25 26.99
CA SER A 174 -7.64 -36.07 27.96
C SER A 174 -8.18 -35.89 29.38
N GLN A 175 -8.45 -34.66 29.81
CA GLN A 175 -9.05 -34.37 31.12
C GLN A 175 -10.46 -34.95 31.26
N GLU A 176 -11.31 -34.82 30.23
CA GLU A 176 -12.65 -35.41 30.20
C GLU A 176 -12.57 -36.93 30.36
N SER A 177 -11.70 -37.60 29.59
CA SER A 177 -11.49 -39.04 29.71
C SER A 177 -10.96 -39.45 31.09
N LEU A 178 -10.10 -38.65 31.73
CA LEU A 178 -9.64 -38.92 33.09
C LEU A 178 -10.77 -38.76 34.11
N PHE A 179 -11.62 -37.75 33.95
CA PHE A 179 -12.79 -37.54 34.81
C PHE A 179 -13.78 -38.69 34.68
N GLU A 180 -14.12 -39.09 33.45
CA GLU A 180 -15.01 -40.23 33.16
C GLU A 180 -14.53 -41.51 33.85
N ASN A 181 -13.23 -41.81 33.73
CA ASN A 181 -12.62 -42.97 34.36
C ASN A 181 -12.70 -42.91 35.89
N LYS A 182 -12.41 -41.74 36.49
CA LYS A 182 -12.52 -41.55 37.94
C LYS A 182 -13.96 -41.69 38.41
N PHE A 183 -14.92 -41.11 37.67
CA PHE A 183 -16.33 -41.18 37.99
C PHE A 183 -16.83 -42.63 37.97
N ARG A 184 -16.47 -43.40 36.94
CA ARG A 184 -16.80 -44.83 36.84
C ARG A 184 -16.22 -45.64 38.00
N ILE A 185 -14.99 -45.36 38.43
CA ILE A 185 -14.38 -46.04 39.60
C ILE A 185 -15.18 -45.73 40.85
N LEU A 186 -15.51 -44.45 41.09
CA LEU A 186 -16.30 -44.03 42.24
C LEU A 186 -17.70 -44.67 42.24
N GLU A 187 -18.36 -44.74 41.08
CA GLU A 187 -19.65 -45.41 40.94
C GLU A 187 -19.56 -46.90 41.32
N THR A 188 -18.51 -47.58 40.86
CA THR A 188 -18.24 -48.99 41.19
C THR A 188 -17.95 -49.16 42.69
N GLU A 189 -17.14 -48.28 43.28
CA GLU A 189 -16.85 -48.30 44.72
C GLU A 189 -18.10 -48.06 45.57
N LEU A 190 -18.98 -47.13 45.16
CA LEU A 190 -20.26 -46.87 45.81
C LEU A 190 -21.18 -48.11 45.75
N GLN A 191 -21.28 -48.77 44.61
CA GLN A 191 -22.03 -50.02 44.48
C GLN A 191 -21.46 -51.11 45.39
N ASN A 192 -20.14 -51.28 45.41
CA ASN A 192 -19.47 -52.24 46.29
C ASN A 192 -19.72 -51.94 47.78
N LEU A 193 -19.67 -50.68 48.17
CA LEU A 193 -19.99 -50.25 49.54
C LEU A 193 -21.45 -50.53 49.90
N ALA A 194 -22.38 -50.32 48.99
CA ALA A 194 -23.79 -50.65 49.20
C ALA A 194 -23.98 -52.16 49.44
N VAL A 195 -23.34 -53.01 48.64
CA VAL A 195 -23.35 -54.48 48.82
C VAL A 195 -22.72 -54.89 50.15
N GLN A 196 -21.58 -54.30 50.52
CA GLN A 196 -20.91 -54.58 51.80
C GLN A 196 -21.79 -54.16 52.98
N LYS A 197 -22.46 -53.02 52.89
CA LYS A 197 -23.41 -52.55 53.92
C LYS A 197 -24.58 -53.52 54.07
N GLU A 198 -25.18 -53.98 52.98
CA GLU A 198 -26.26 -54.97 53.01
C GLU A 198 -25.80 -56.30 53.64
N LYS A 199 -24.61 -56.78 53.28
CA LYS A 199 -24.01 -57.98 53.87
C LYS A 199 -23.79 -57.82 55.37
N LEU A 200 -23.30 -56.66 55.80
CA LEU A 200 -23.07 -56.35 57.21
C LEU A 200 -24.38 -56.24 57.99
N GLU A 201 -25.43 -55.66 57.41
CA GLU A 201 -26.77 -55.62 58.00
C GLU A 201 -27.33 -57.03 58.18
N LYS A 202 -27.20 -57.90 57.17
CA LYS A 202 -27.55 -59.33 57.26
C LYS A 202 -26.78 -60.05 58.36
N GLN A 203 -25.45 -59.83 58.46
CA GLN A 203 -24.62 -60.41 59.52
C GLN A 203 -25.06 -59.91 60.91
N LYS A 204 -25.28 -58.60 61.08
CA LYS A 204 -25.78 -58.02 62.33
C LYS A 204 -27.13 -58.63 62.74
N ALA A 205 -28.05 -58.79 61.78
CA ALA A 205 -29.35 -59.42 62.02
C ALA A 205 -29.19 -60.89 62.43
N PHE A 206 -28.31 -61.64 61.76
CA PHE A 206 -28.00 -63.02 62.11
C PHE A 206 -27.44 -63.15 63.53
N TYR A 207 -26.41 -62.38 63.90
CA TYR A 207 -25.84 -62.44 65.25
C TYR A 207 -26.86 -62.05 66.32
N LYS A 208 -27.72 -61.06 66.06
CA LYS A 208 -28.83 -60.70 66.96
C LYS A 208 -29.81 -61.86 67.14
N GLN A 209 -30.09 -62.62 66.07
CA GLN A 209 -30.97 -63.79 66.15
C GLN A 209 -30.31 -64.95 66.90
N VAL A 210 -29.01 -65.19 66.70
CA VAL A 210 -28.24 -66.21 67.43
C VAL A 210 -28.19 -65.86 68.93
N SER A 211 -27.88 -64.61 69.29
CA SER A 211 -27.86 -64.20 70.70
C SER A 211 -29.23 -64.36 71.35
N MET A 212 -30.32 -64.05 70.64
CA MET A 212 -31.68 -64.29 71.12
C MET A 212 -32.03 -65.78 71.27
N PHE A 213 -31.41 -66.67 70.47
CA PHE A 213 -31.60 -68.12 70.59
C PHE A 213 -30.77 -68.70 71.74
N ASP A 214 -29.55 -68.21 71.96
CA ASP A 214 -28.70 -68.59 73.09
C ASP A 214 -29.27 -68.08 74.42
N GLU A 215 -29.88 -66.89 74.45
CA GLU A 215 -30.65 -66.39 75.61
C GLU A 215 -31.95 -67.17 75.86
N ARG A 216 -32.49 -67.85 74.83
CA ARG A 216 -33.70 -68.71 74.93
C ARG A 216 -33.39 -70.17 75.20
N LYS A 217 -32.12 -70.61 75.10
CA LYS A 217 -31.71 -71.87 75.71
C LYS A 217 -31.69 -71.63 77.21
N GLU A 218 -32.74 -72.08 77.89
CA GLU A 218 -32.71 -72.26 79.33
C GLU A 218 -31.38 -72.89 79.75
N PRO A 219 -30.67 -72.36 80.77
CA PRO A 219 -29.69 -73.15 81.48
C PRO A 219 -30.47 -74.30 82.13
N ALA A 220 -30.37 -75.48 81.55
CA ALA A 220 -30.79 -76.71 82.20
C ALA A 220 -30.14 -76.73 83.60
N ARG A 221 -31.01 -76.71 84.61
CA ARG A 221 -30.68 -76.76 86.03
C ARG A 221 -29.61 -77.81 86.28
N ILE A 222 -28.42 -77.37 86.66
CA ILE A 222 -27.48 -78.23 87.39
C ILE A 222 -27.95 -78.14 88.84
N GLU A 223 -28.70 -79.14 89.27
CA GLU A 223 -29.04 -79.32 90.68
C GLU A 223 -27.75 -79.40 91.50
N GLU A 224 -27.66 -78.56 92.52
CA GLU A 224 -26.61 -78.56 93.52
C GLU A 224 -26.59 -79.92 94.21
N ASN A 225 -25.48 -80.65 94.06
CA ASN A 225 -25.25 -81.95 94.69
C ASN A 225 -25.02 -81.77 96.20
N ILE A 226 -26.09 -81.52 96.96
CA ILE A 226 -26.06 -81.48 98.42
C ILE A 226 -26.00 -82.93 98.92
N ILE A 227 -24.79 -83.42 99.20
CA ILE A 227 -24.55 -84.76 99.73
C ILE A 227 -25.17 -84.85 101.13
N ASN A 228 -26.24 -85.65 101.26
CA ASN A 228 -26.99 -85.82 102.50
C ASN A 228 -26.17 -86.62 103.53
N ALA A 229 -25.93 -86.06 104.72
CA ALA A 229 -24.95 -86.60 105.68
C ALA A 229 -25.31 -87.97 106.29
N GLU A 230 -26.59 -88.37 106.22
CA GLU A 230 -27.05 -89.70 106.62
C GLU A 230 -26.31 -90.81 105.85
N MET A 231 -25.86 -90.56 104.61
CA MET A 231 -25.13 -91.54 103.81
C MET A 231 -23.80 -91.98 104.44
N PHE A 232 -23.15 -91.13 105.25
CA PHE A 232 -21.85 -91.44 105.82
C PHE A 232 -21.91 -92.50 106.95
N PHE A 233 -23.09 -92.65 107.56
CA PHE A 233 -23.34 -93.55 108.69
C PHE A 233 -24.21 -94.77 108.33
N ILE A 234 -24.45 -95.02 107.04
CA ILE A 234 -25.15 -96.24 106.59
C ILE A 234 -24.42 -97.48 107.11
N GLY A 235 -25.16 -98.36 107.80
CA GLY A 235 -24.64 -99.61 108.37
C GLY A 235 -24.14 -99.51 109.81
N VAL A 236 -24.23 -98.33 110.44
CA VAL A 236 -23.96 -98.15 111.86
C VAL A 236 -25.19 -98.56 112.68
N GLY A 237 -25.07 -99.66 113.44
CA GLY A 237 -26.18 -100.21 114.23
C GLY A 237 -25.99 -100.15 115.74
N THR A 238 -24.84 -99.68 116.23
CA THR A 238 -24.53 -99.62 117.67
C THR A 238 -23.74 -98.36 118.02
N LYS A 239 -23.82 -97.92 119.28
CA LYS A 239 -23.12 -96.72 119.77
C LYS A 239 -21.60 -96.76 119.53
N ASP A 240 -20.97 -97.92 119.72
CA ASP A 240 -19.52 -98.08 119.51
C ASP A 240 -19.13 -98.08 118.03
N SER A 241 -19.97 -98.63 117.15
CA SER A 241 -19.72 -98.56 115.70
C SER A 241 -19.92 -97.14 115.16
N ALA A 242 -20.85 -96.38 115.72
CA ALA A 242 -21.05 -94.95 115.39
C ALA A 242 -19.82 -94.14 115.74
N LYS A 243 -19.27 -94.35 116.95
CA LYS A 243 -18.10 -93.62 117.45
C LYS A 243 -16.83 -93.93 116.65
N LYS A 244 -16.66 -95.18 116.20
CA LYS A 244 -15.56 -95.57 115.31
C LYS A 244 -15.72 -94.91 113.95
N ARG A 245 -16.89 -95.04 113.32
CA ARG A 245 -17.16 -94.46 112.00
C ARG A 245 -17.03 -92.94 112.00
N TYR A 246 -17.52 -92.29 113.04
CA TYR A 246 -17.36 -90.85 113.24
C TYR A 246 -15.89 -90.45 113.27
N LYS A 247 -15.04 -91.09 114.09
CA LYS A 247 -13.60 -90.78 114.13
C LYS A 247 -12.91 -90.94 112.78
N ASP A 248 -13.27 -91.99 112.03
CA ASP A 248 -12.72 -92.22 110.69
C ASP A 248 -13.16 -91.13 109.71
N LEU A 249 -14.43 -90.70 109.78
CA LEU A 249 -14.96 -89.62 108.95
C LEU A 249 -14.34 -88.26 109.29
N ILE A 250 -14.14 -87.93 110.58
CA ILE A 250 -13.41 -86.71 110.97
C ILE A 250 -11.98 -86.74 110.44
N LYS A 251 -11.32 -87.91 110.47
CA LYS A 251 -9.95 -88.05 109.98
C LYS A 251 -9.84 -87.85 108.47
N ILE A 252 -10.88 -88.14 107.69
CA ILE A 252 -10.90 -87.93 106.23
C ILE A 252 -11.35 -86.51 105.90
N TYR A 253 -12.44 -86.05 106.51
CA TYR A 253 -13.14 -84.81 106.15
C TYR A 253 -12.79 -83.60 107.01
N HIS A 254 -11.70 -83.63 107.79
CA HIS A 254 -11.19 -82.45 108.49
C HIS A 254 -10.82 -81.34 107.48
N PRO A 255 -11.15 -80.06 107.74
CA PRO A 255 -10.88 -78.95 106.80
C PRO A 255 -9.41 -78.77 106.41
N ASP A 256 -8.48 -79.35 107.18
CA ASP A 256 -7.04 -79.33 106.87
C ASP A 256 -6.62 -80.44 105.87
N ASN A 257 -7.53 -81.34 105.50
CA ASN A 257 -7.31 -82.37 104.51
C ASN A 257 -7.84 -81.96 103.15
N ILE A 258 -7.21 -82.48 102.07
CA ILE A 258 -7.52 -82.14 100.67
C ILE A 258 -8.99 -82.36 100.28
N ALA A 259 -9.69 -83.28 100.95
CA ALA A 259 -11.10 -83.62 100.70
C ALA A 259 -12.06 -83.14 101.80
N GLY A 260 -11.59 -82.36 102.78
CA GLY A 260 -12.40 -81.86 103.88
C GLY A 260 -13.01 -80.49 103.61
N SER A 261 -14.27 -80.31 104.02
CA SER A 261 -14.96 -79.01 104.05
C SER A 261 -15.52 -78.79 105.45
N LYS A 262 -15.50 -77.53 105.89
CA LYS A 262 -16.04 -77.15 107.20
C LYS A 262 -17.55 -77.40 107.27
N GLU A 263 -18.27 -77.18 106.18
CA GLU A 263 -19.71 -77.42 106.07
C GLU A 263 -20.02 -78.93 106.14
N MET A 264 -19.28 -79.76 105.39
CA MET A 264 -19.49 -81.22 105.43
C MET A 264 -19.16 -81.81 106.81
N LEU A 265 -18.11 -81.32 107.48
CA LEU A 265 -17.76 -81.76 108.82
C LEU A 265 -18.84 -81.42 109.85
N GLN A 266 -19.47 -80.24 109.74
CA GLN A 266 -20.58 -79.85 110.60
C GLN A 266 -21.79 -80.78 110.43
N GLU A 267 -22.13 -81.17 109.21
CA GLU A 267 -23.26 -82.08 108.97
C GLU A 267 -22.95 -83.50 109.45
N ILE A 268 -21.70 -83.98 109.31
CA ILE A 268 -21.24 -85.25 109.90
C ILE A 268 -21.32 -85.22 111.43
N ASN A 269 -20.96 -84.10 112.07
CA ASN A 269 -21.05 -83.94 113.53
C ASN A 269 -22.51 -83.98 114.01
N LYS A 270 -23.38 -83.27 113.31
CA LYS A 270 -24.82 -83.21 113.62
C LYS A 270 -25.48 -84.58 113.49
N GLU A 271 -25.18 -85.33 112.43
CA GLU A 271 -25.70 -86.69 112.27
C GLU A 271 -25.14 -87.67 113.29
N TYR A 272 -23.86 -87.54 113.67
CA TYR A 272 -23.31 -88.35 114.75
C TYR A 272 -23.98 -88.05 116.10
N GLU A 273 -24.23 -86.78 116.44
CA GLU A 273 -24.96 -86.43 117.65
C GLU A 273 -26.40 -86.98 117.63
N ASN A 274 -27.07 -86.92 116.48
CA ASN A 274 -28.39 -87.52 116.29
C ASN A 274 -28.35 -89.05 116.53
N LEU A 275 -27.35 -89.75 115.99
CA LEU A 275 -27.18 -91.19 116.20
C LEU A 275 -26.83 -91.54 117.65
N ILE A 276 -25.96 -90.77 118.31
CA ILE A 276 -25.63 -91.00 119.71
C ILE A 276 -26.82 -90.72 120.63
N ARG A 277 -27.69 -89.77 120.29
CA ARG A 277 -28.95 -89.54 120.98
C ARG A 277 -29.92 -90.71 120.77
N ARG A 278 -30.07 -91.19 119.53
CA ARG A 278 -30.92 -92.36 119.20
C ARG A 278 -30.45 -93.67 119.82
N PHE A 279 -29.14 -93.89 119.97
CA PHE A 279 -28.58 -95.05 120.67
C PHE A 279 -28.32 -94.81 122.17
N GLY A 280 -28.72 -93.63 122.68
CA GLY A 280 -28.57 -93.20 124.06
C GLY A 280 -29.87 -93.16 124.87
N GLU A 281 -31.00 -93.43 124.21
CA GLU A 281 -32.28 -93.85 124.77
C GLU A 281 -32.43 -95.38 124.65
#